data_AF-A0A432ZE00-F1
#
_entry.id   AF-A0A432ZE00-F1
#
_cell.length_a   1.000
_cell.length_b   1.000
_cell.length_c   1.000
_cell.angle_alpha   90.00
_cell.angle_beta   90.00
_cell.angle_gamma   90.00
#
_symmetry.space_group_name_H-M   'P 1'
#
loop_
_entity.id
_entity.type
_entity.pdbx_description
1 polymer ?
#
loop_
_entity_poly.entity_id
_entity_poly.type
_entity_poly.pdbx_seq_one_letter_code
_entity_poly.pdbx_strand_id
1 'polypeptide(L)'
;MTRQKKSRKPGPLAPGKKPRDEKTPDKAAKGKRKGKGHQPGQRHSGGKSHSEQQVSEKQDPRKGSRRKIPLVTPQGQNTPSEITPAEELKQLEQDVQLQALVERFEAGEELTVDEQRYLDKKSERYEQLAQQLGIDIEDDLDDEEY
;
A
#
# COMPACT_ATOMS: atom_id res chain seq x y z
N MET A 1 -54.86 30.41 94.83
CA MET A 1 -53.54 30.04 94.24
C MET A 1 -53.70 28.80 93.38
N THR A 2 -53.88 28.92 92.07
CA THR A 2 -53.79 27.76 91.16
C THR A 2 -53.19 28.21 89.82
N ARG A 3 -51.88 28.04 89.66
CA ARG A 3 -51.15 28.36 88.43
C ARG A 3 -51.11 27.09 87.55
N GLN A 4 -52.07 26.93 86.64
CA GLN A 4 -51.93 25.96 85.55
C GLN A 4 -51.01 26.54 84.47
N LYS A 5 -49.78 26.02 84.36
CA LYS A 5 -48.87 26.40 83.28
C LYS A 5 -49.27 25.66 82.00
N LYS A 6 -49.77 26.40 81.00
CA LYS A 6 -49.98 25.90 79.63
C LYS A 6 -48.62 25.54 79.03
N SER A 7 -48.30 24.25 78.89
CA SER A 7 -47.07 23.81 78.22
C SER A 7 -47.20 24.04 76.71
N ARG A 8 -46.39 24.94 76.16
CA ARG A 8 -46.25 25.14 74.71
C ARG A 8 -45.25 24.14 74.14
N LYS A 9 -45.61 22.86 74.10
CA LYS A 9 -44.90 21.91 73.23
C LYS A 9 -45.57 21.98 71.86
N PRO A 10 -44.93 22.53 70.82
CA PRO A 10 -45.48 22.41 69.48
C PRO A 10 -45.56 20.93 69.13
N GLY A 11 -46.74 20.47 68.71
CA GLY A 11 -46.90 19.12 68.15
C GLY A 11 -45.99 18.92 66.93
N PRO A 12 -45.85 17.68 66.44
CA PRO A 12 -44.93 17.39 65.34
C PRO A 12 -45.22 18.27 64.12
N LEU A 13 -44.17 18.90 63.58
CA LEU A 13 -44.26 19.96 62.58
C LEU A 13 -44.78 19.50 61.21
N ALA A 14 -44.77 18.19 60.91
CA ALA A 14 -45.30 17.61 59.68
C ALA A 14 -45.45 16.07 59.80
N PRO A 15 -46.33 15.43 59.00
CA PRO A 15 -46.35 13.98 58.89
C PRO A 15 -45.05 13.46 58.27
N GLY A 16 -44.53 12.34 58.78
CA GLY A 16 -43.34 11.68 58.25
C GLY A 16 -43.52 11.22 56.81
N LYS A 17 -42.43 11.17 56.04
CA LYS A 17 -42.46 10.71 54.64
C LYS A 17 -42.90 9.24 54.57
N LYS A 18 -43.80 8.93 53.62
CA LYS A 18 -44.18 7.54 53.32
C LYS A 18 -42.95 6.75 52.84
N PRO A 19 -42.85 5.44 53.16
CA PRO A 19 -41.77 4.61 52.65
C PRO A 19 -41.81 4.59 51.12
N ARG A 20 -40.62 4.52 50.51
CA ARG A 20 -40.46 4.50 49.07
C ARG A 20 -40.91 3.14 48.54
N ASP A 21 -41.94 3.12 47.71
CA ASP A 21 -42.33 1.89 47.00
C ASP A 21 -41.14 1.36 46.20
N GLU A 22 -40.77 0.11 46.47
CA GLU A 22 -39.71 -0.60 45.76
C GLU A 22 -40.13 -0.80 44.31
N LYS A 23 -39.59 0.02 43.41
CA LYS A 23 -39.61 -0.32 41.98
C LYS A 23 -38.76 -1.56 41.80
N THR A 24 -39.39 -2.67 41.43
CA THR A 24 -38.71 -3.89 40.98
C THR A 24 -37.68 -3.49 39.90
N PRO A 25 -36.39 -3.82 40.06
CA PRO A 25 -35.45 -3.54 38.99
C PRO A 25 -35.78 -4.52 37.85
N ASP A 26 -36.27 -3.98 36.73
CA ASP A 26 -36.31 -4.71 35.47
C ASP A 26 -34.90 -5.22 35.17
N LYS A 27 -34.67 -6.51 35.46
CA LYS A 27 -33.45 -7.23 35.12
C LYS A 27 -33.40 -7.52 33.61
N ALA A 28 -33.68 -6.53 32.77
CA ALA A 28 -33.23 -6.56 31.40
C ALA A 28 -31.74 -6.23 31.45
N ALA A 29 -30.90 -7.26 31.26
CA ALA A 29 -29.45 -7.22 31.31
C ALA A 29 -28.90 -6.06 30.47
N LYS A 30 -28.69 -4.90 31.10
CA LYS A 30 -27.91 -3.82 30.53
C LYS A 30 -26.49 -4.34 30.42
N GLY A 31 -26.09 -4.69 29.20
CA GLY A 31 -24.70 -4.92 28.84
C GLY A 31 -23.80 -3.81 29.38
N LYS A 32 -22.50 -4.13 29.50
CA LYS A 32 -21.49 -3.24 30.11
C LYS A 32 -21.65 -1.82 29.57
N ARG A 33 -22.06 -0.88 30.44
CA ARG A 33 -22.23 0.54 30.08
C ARG A 33 -20.93 1.04 29.46
N LYS A 34 -21.00 1.70 28.30
CA LYS A 34 -19.84 2.29 27.61
C LYS A 34 -19.13 3.23 28.59
N GLY A 35 -17.85 2.95 28.89
CA GLY A 35 -17.06 3.68 29.89
C GLY A 35 -16.81 2.95 31.22
N LYS A 36 -17.39 1.77 31.45
CA LYS A 36 -16.86 0.86 32.48
C LYS A 36 -15.67 0.12 31.86
N GLY A 37 -14.48 0.33 32.42
CA GLY A 37 -13.21 -0.17 31.90
C GLY A 37 -13.14 -1.68 31.64
N HIS A 38 -11.98 -2.16 31.19
CA HIS A 38 -11.79 -3.56 30.85
C HIS A 38 -12.11 -4.50 32.01
N GLN A 39 -12.50 -5.73 31.68
CA GLN A 39 -12.77 -6.76 32.69
C GLN A 39 -11.51 -7.06 33.51
N PRO A 40 -11.64 -7.34 34.82
CA PRO A 40 -10.51 -7.81 35.60
C PRO A 40 -9.96 -9.10 34.99
N GLY A 41 -8.64 -9.16 34.82
CA GLY A 41 -7.97 -10.29 34.17
C GLY A 41 -8.13 -11.58 34.97
N GLN A 42 -8.45 -12.67 34.29
CA GLN A 42 -8.59 -13.99 34.90
C GLN A 42 -7.22 -14.67 35.00
N ARG A 43 -6.70 -14.82 36.22
CA ARG A 43 -5.38 -15.45 36.46
C ARG A 43 -5.44 -16.99 36.46
N HIS A 44 -6.64 -17.57 36.49
CA HIS A 44 -6.83 -18.99 36.84
C HIS A 44 -7.42 -19.87 35.72
N SER A 45 -7.55 -19.38 34.49
CA SER A 45 -7.81 -20.26 33.34
C SER A 45 -6.52 -20.47 32.58
N GLY A 46 -5.99 -21.70 32.65
CA GLY A 46 -4.86 -22.15 31.84
C GLY A 46 -5.03 -21.74 30.39
N GLY A 47 -3.94 -21.25 29.79
CA GLY A 47 -3.94 -20.55 28.51
C GLY A 47 -4.74 -21.27 27.44
N LYS A 48 -5.68 -20.54 26.82
CA LYS A 48 -6.24 -20.95 25.54
C LYS A 48 -5.09 -20.87 24.53
N SER A 49 -4.72 -21.99 23.94
CA SER A 49 -3.85 -22.08 22.78
C SER A 49 -4.39 -21.15 21.70
N HIS A 50 -3.73 -20.01 21.51
CA HIS A 50 -3.96 -19.19 20.33
C HIS A 50 -3.39 -19.97 19.15
N SER A 51 -4.29 -20.36 18.24
CA SER A 51 -3.94 -20.70 16.87
C SER A 51 -3.02 -19.64 16.30
N GLU A 52 -1.95 -20.08 15.66
CA GLU A 52 -0.94 -19.27 14.98
C GLU A 52 -1.58 -18.40 13.89
N GLN A 53 -2.09 -17.24 14.30
CA GLN A 53 -2.25 -16.10 13.41
C GLN A 53 -1.04 -15.23 13.68
N GLN A 54 -0.15 -15.15 12.69
CA GLN A 54 0.99 -14.24 12.65
C GLN A 54 0.49 -12.80 12.73
N VAL A 55 0.20 -12.34 13.93
CA VAL A 55 0.09 -10.91 14.22
C VAL A 55 1.53 -10.44 14.30
N SER A 56 1.93 -9.59 13.37
CA SER A 56 3.21 -8.88 13.41
C SER A 56 3.37 -8.24 14.79
N GLU A 57 4.21 -8.85 15.64
CA GLU A 57 4.55 -8.28 16.93
C GLU A 57 5.16 -6.89 16.70
N LYS A 58 4.68 -5.90 17.44
CA LYS A 58 5.20 -4.54 17.37
C LYS A 58 6.68 -4.59 17.76
N GLN A 59 7.55 -4.35 16.78
CA GLN A 59 8.99 -4.32 17.01
C GLN A 59 9.33 -3.23 18.03
N ASP A 60 10.29 -3.54 18.90
CA ASP A 60 10.76 -2.62 19.94
C ASP A 60 11.27 -1.32 19.30
N PRO A 61 10.76 -0.13 19.69
CA PRO A 61 11.19 1.14 19.12
C PRO A 61 12.69 1.42 19.29
N ARG A 62 13.37 0.74 20.21
CA ARG A 62 14.83 0.86 20.42
C ARG A 62 15.64 0.00 19.45
N LYS A 63 15.03 -1.01 18.82
CA LYS A 63 15.69 -1.84 17.80
C LYS A 63 15.44 -1.20 16.43
N GLY A 64 16.47 -0.54 15.90
CA GLY A 64 16.46 -0.05 14.52
C GLY A 64 16.32 -1.18 13.50
N SER A 65 16.05 -0.83 12.24
CA SER A 65 15.92 -1.79 11.14
C SER A 65 17.24 -2.52 10.88
N ARG A 66 17.38 -3.74 11.41
CA ARG A 66 18.48 -4.67 11.08
C ARG A 66 18.08 -5.68 10.00
N ARG A 67 17.03 -5.38 9.22
CA ARG A 67 16.56 -6.26 8.16
C ARG A 67 17.59 -6.26 7.02
N LYS A 68 18.08 -7.44 6.64
CA LYS A 68 19.01 -7.59 5.51
C LYS A 68 18.34 -7.06 4.24
N ILE A 69 19.05 -6.21 3.50
CA ILE A 69 18.64 -5.72 2.18
C ILE A 69 19.31 -6.62 1.15
N PRO A 70 18.57 -7.24 0.21
CA PRO A 70 19.18 -7.99 -0.88
C PRO A 70 19.98 -7.04 -1.78
N LEU A 71 21.18 -7.47 -2.18
CA LEU A 71 22.07 -6.68 -3.04
C LEU A 71 21.62 -6.66 -4.51
N VAL A 72 20.77 -7.61 -4.90
CA VAL A 72 20.22 -7.73 -6.26
C VAL A 72 18.76 -7.31 -6.22
N THR A 73 18.35 -6.44 -7.15
CA THR A 73 16.96 -6.06 -7.34
C THR A 73 16.12 -7.31 -7.66
N PRO A 74 15.01 -7.57 -6.95
CA PRO A 74 14.15 -8.69 -7.29
C PRO A 74 13.56 -8.44 -8.68
N GLN A 75 14.06 -9.17 -9.66
CA GLN A 75 13.47 -9.35 -10.99
C GLN A 75 12.07 -9.94 -10.79
N GLY A 76 11.06 -9.11 -10.65
CA GLY A 76 9.75 -9.59 -10.21
C GLY A 76 8.72 -8.53 -9.95
N GLN A 77 8.55 -7.58 -10.87
CA GLN A 77 7.25 -6.97 -11.12
C GLN A 77 7.10 -6.80 -12.63
N ASN A 78 6.29 -7.66 -13.24
CA ASN A 78 5.75 -7.44 -14.58
C ASN A 78 4.80 -6.23 -14.50
N THR A 79 5.36 -5.03 -14.46
CA THR A 79 4.74 -3.86 -15.08
C THR A 79 4.72 -4.12 -16.59
N PRO A 80 3.83 -3.51 -17.41
CA PRO A 80 4.00 -3.57 -18.86
C PRO A 80 5.46 -3.22 -19.13
N SER A 81 6.20 -4.18 -19.68
CA SER A 81 7.64 -4.11 -19.82
C SER A 81 7.91 -2.88 -20.67
N GLU A 82 8.31 -1.79 -20.03
CA GLU A 82 8.93 -0.66 -20.69
C GLU A 82 10.17 -1.25 -21.33
N ILE A 83 10.06 -1.59 -22.62
CA ILE A 83 11.17 -2.12 -23.39
C ILE A 83 12.27 -1.08 -23.23
N THR A 84 13.40 -1.49 -22.66
CA THR A 84 14.50 -0.55 -22.49
C THR A 84 14.97 -0.09 -23.87
N PRO A 85 15.43 1.15 -24.05
CA PRO A 85 15.90 1.61 -25.37
C PRO A 85 16.94 0.68 -26.01
N ALA A 86 17.81 0.07 -25.19
CA ALA A 86 18.79 -0.93 -25.63
C ALA A 86 18.17 -2.26 -26.09
N GLU A 87 17.05 -2.66 -25.52
CA GLU A 87 16.32 -3.87 -25.93
C GLU A 87 15.53 -3.63 -27.22
N GLU A 88 14.94 -2.44 -27.37
CA GLU A 88 14.26 -2.06 -28.61
C GLU A 88 15.24 -1.97 -29.78
N LEU A 89 16.43 -1.39 -29.57
CA LEU A 89 17.48 -1.32 -30.58
C LEU A 89 17.89 -2.72 -31.04
N LYS A 90 18.09 -3.67 -30.11
CA LYS A 90 18.39 -5.08 -30.45
C LYS A 90 17.26 -5.76 -31.23
N GLN A 91 16.01 -5.44 -30.93
CA GLN A 91 14.87 -5.98 -31.69
C GLN A 91 14.86 -5.46 -33.13
N LEU A 92 15.21 -4.18 -33.35
CA LEU A 92 15.35 -3.61 -34.69
C LEU A 92 16.50 -4.26 -35.47
N GLU A 93 17.64 -4.49 -34.83
CA GLU A 93 18.79 -5.19 -35.44
C GLU A 93 18.46 -6.63 -35.84
N GLN A 94 17.54 -7.28 -35.12
CA GLN A 94 17.10 -8.66 -35.37
C GLN A 94 15.85 -8.76 -36.25
N ASP A 95 15.29 -7.65 -36.72
CA ASP A 95 14.09 -7.64 -37.57
C ASP A 95 14.42 -8.15 -38.98
N VAL A 96 14.03 -9.40 -39.26
CA VAL A 96 14.26 -10.08 -40.55
C VAL A 96 13.65 -9.31 -41.72
N GLN A 97 12.52 -8.62 -41.52
CA GLN A 97 11.91 -7.83 -42.60
C GLN A 97 12.77 -6.61 -42.93
N LEU A 98 13.26 -5.92 -41.91
CA LEU A 98 14.12 -4.75 -42.09
C LEU A 98 15.43 -5.16 -42.80
N GLN A 99 16.08 -6.24 -42.36
CA GLN A 99 17.28 -6.77 -42.98
C GLN A 99 17.08 -7.10 -44.47
N ALA A 100 16.00 -7.81 -44.81
CA ALA A 100 15.70 -8.16 -46.20
C ALA A 100 15.43 -6.92 -47.08
N LEU A 101 14.84 -5.86 -46.53
CA LEU A 101 14.60 -4.61 -47.26
C LEU A 101 15.90 -3.83 -47.48
N VAL A 102 16.80 -3.82 -46.50
CA VAL A 102 18.14 -3.20 -46.62
C VAL A 102 18.96 -3.91 -47.69
N GLU A 103 19.01 -5.25 -47.68
CA GLU A 103 19.73 -6.03 -48.71
C GLU A 103 19.24 -5.73 -50.13
N ARG A 104 17.91 -5.61 -50.33
CA ARG A 104 17.33 -5.25 -51.64
C ARG A 104 17.64 -3.81 -52.03
N PHE A 105 17.61 -2.89 -51.07
CA PHE A 105 17.97 -1.49 -51.30
C PHE A 105 19.43 -1.37 -51.73
N GLU A 106 20.35 -2.08 -51.06
CA GLU A 106 21.77 -2.14 -51.40
C GLU A 106 22.01 -2.82 -52.76
N ALA A 107 21.22 -3.83 -53.10
CA ALA A 107 21.23 -4.47 -54.42
C ALA A 107 20.70 -3.55 -55.55
N GLY A 108 20.13 -2.39 -55.21
CA GLY A 108 19.58 -1.43 -56.16
C GLY A 108 18.21 -1.85 -56.72
N GLU A 109 17.48 -2.74 -56.04
CA GLU A 109 16.12 -3.11 -56.41
C GLU A 109 15.13 -1.97 -56.08
N GLU A 110 14.14 -1.75 -56.95
CA GLU A 110 13.08 -0.79 -56.69
C GLU A 110 12.11 -1.33 -55.63
N LEU A 111 12.21 -0.80 -54.42
CA LEU A 111 11.25 -1.04 -53.35
C LEU A 111 9.92 -0.33 -53.62
N THR A 112 8.83 -0.93 -53.16
CA THR A 112 7.52 -0.27 -53.20
C THR A 112 7.49 0.93 -52.26
N VAL A 113 6.57 1.88 -52.52
CA VAL A 113 6.44 3.10 -51.69
C VAL A 113 6.19 2.78 -50.21
N ASP A 114 5.44 1.71 -49.93
CA ASP A 114 5.15 1.30 -48.55
C ASP A 114 6.36 0.66 -47.86
N GLU A 115 7.17 -0.10 -48.60
CA GLU A 115 8.43 -0.69 -48.12
C GLU A 115 9.49 0.37 -47.84
N GLN A 116 9.65 1.36 -48.74
CA GLN A 116 10.54 2.51 -48.52
C GLN A 116 10.13 3.28 -47.27
N ARG A 117 8.83 3.61 -47.14
CA ARG A 117 8.31 4.28 -45.94
C ARG A 117 8.51 3.47 -44.66
N TYR A 118 8.50 2.14 -44.74
CA TYR A 118 8.77 1.29 -43.58
C TYR A 118 10.25 1.36 -43.19
N LEU A 119 11.14 1.25 -44.17
CA LEU A 119 12.58 1.37 -43.99
C LEU A 119 12.95 2.73 -43.39
N ASP A 120 12.48 3.83 -43.97
CA ASP A 120 12.72 5.19 -43.47
C ASP A 120 12.32 5.35 -42.00
N LYS A 121 11.10 4.91 -41.64
CA LYS A 121 10.60 4.99 -40.25
C LYS A 121 11.43 4.19 -39.26
N LYS A 122 11.96 3.05 -39.71
CA LYS A 122 12.77 2.16 -38.86
C LYS A 122 14.18 2.70 -38.68
N SER A 123 14.76 3.28 -39.74
CA SER A 123 16.04 4.00 -39.69
C SER A 123 15.97 5.22 -38.77
N GLU A 124 14.95 6.06 -38.91
CA GLU A 124 14.72 7.20 -38.00
C GLU A 124 14.58 6.77 -36.54
N ARG A 125 13.89 5.63 -36.30
CA ARG A 125 13.74 5.09 -34.95
C ARG A 125 15.07 4.56 -34.40
N TYR A 126 15.88 3.92 -35.23
CA TYR A 126 17.20 3.42 -34.87
C TYR A 126 18.12 4.58 -34.46
N GLU A 127 18.18 5.65 -35.25
CA GLU A 127 18.96 6.86 -34.94
C GLU A 127 18.55 7.48 -33.60
N GLN A 128 17.24 7.62 -33.35
CA GLN A 128 16.73 8.12 -32.07
C GLN A 128 17.15 7.24 -30.89
N LEU A 129 17.12 5.92 -31.04
CA LEU A 129 17.52 4.98 -29.98
C LEU A 129 19.02 5.02 -29.74
N ALA A 130 19.83 5.11 -30.80
CA ALA A 130 21.27 5.27 -30.70
C ALA A 130 21.66 6.56 -29.96
N GLN A 131 21.05 7.70 -30.34
CA GLN A 131 21.24 8.98 -29.65
C GLN A 131 20.82 8.91 -28.17
N GLN A 132 19.70 8.25 -27.85
CA GLN A 132 19.26 8.05 -26.47
C GLN A 132 20.24 7.21 -25.63
N LEU A 133 20.95 6.29 -26.28
CA LEU A 133 21.96 5.45 -25.65
C LEU A 133 23.36 6.11 -25.62
N GLY A 134 23.52 7.26 -26.27
CA GLY A 134 24.82 7.94 -26.42
C GLY A 134 25.76 7.21 -27.36
N ILE A 135 25.21 6.49 -28.34
CA ILE A 135 25.96 5.92 -29.46
C ILE A 135 25.92 6.97 -30.56
N ASP A 136 27.01 7.72 -30.71
CA ASP A 136 27.14 8.72 -31.75
C ASP A 136 27.46 8.00 -33.08
N ILE A 137 26.42 7.79 -33.89
CA ILE A 137 26.54 7.12 -35.20
C ILE A 137 27.41 7.96 -36.17
N GLU A 138 27.42 9.28 -36.02
CA GLU A 138 28.18 10.20 -36.88
C GLU A 138 29.69 10.10 -36.66
N ASP A 139 30.15 9.82 -35.43
CA ASP A 139 31.59 9.72 -35.11
C ASP A 139 32.19 8.40 -35.64
N ASP A 140 31.42 7.31 -35.67
CA ASP A 140 31.87 5.99 -36.15
C ASP A 140 32.06 5.96 -37.69
N LEU A 141 31.44 6.89 -38.42
CA LEU A 141 31.60 7.04 -39.89
C LEU A 141 32.85 7.85 -40.28
N ASP A 142 33.43 8.62 -39.36
CA ASP A 142 34.64 9.43 -39.59
C ASP A 142 35.94 8.63 -39.29
N ASP A 143 35.84 7.55 -38.50
CA ASP A 143 36.96 6.70 -38.09
C ASP A 143 37.36 5.62 -39.13
N GLU A 144 36.61 5.44 -40.23
CA GLU A 144 36.94 4.52 -41.34
C GLU A 144 37.72 5.16 -42.50
N GLU A 145 38.09 6.45 -42.41
CA GLU A 145 39.01 7.12 -43.35
C GLU A 145 40.43 7.25 -42.76
N TYR A 146 41.16 6.12 -42.60
CA TYR A 146 42.63 6.14 -42.44
C TYR A 146 43.36 4.88 -42.93
#